data_AF-A0A535J0P7-F1
#
_entry.id   AF-A0A535J0P7-F1
#
_cell.length_a   1.000
_cell.length_b   1.000
_cell.length_c   1.000
_cell.angle_alpha   90.00
_cell.angle_beta   90.00
_cell.angle_gamma   90.00
#
_symmetry.space_group_name_H-M   'P 1'
#
loop_
_entity.id
_entity.type
_entity.pdbx_description
1 polymer ?
#
loop_
_entity_poly.entity_id
_entity_poly.type
_entity_poly.pdbx_seq_one_letter_code
_entity_poly.pdbx_strand_id
1 'polypeptide(L)'
;MRQWSVALPGQTNLMLLMGLIAMFALAGVWTSWWIFRRHNGLVALLPSGTILAVEIINDTSPGLGFFVVVWLAAAASVLLRLNYVALKENWRSRRLPHAADTGWTFGEVGAEATVAILAIAFLILPPLSSSDISGALIPGVVHADPFHPFGIGTGSGPGGGIGSIGYSETVRPGAQLKAVSHTVMRVSGDAPIYYPYWRGIALAGWDGIQWSLLPSTQEVPVRQQPLVAAAATIPRDDLPSDSQRIQIQHDTFQLIVPPEQTLATVFSSAEIISVNQPSTVRGIMTSQPTLPGPVPALVNVAGDNVSPSTFDTVDRIHLANRVRAPYTFTVTEAVPNAAVDELKSAGTDYPTWIGPYINLYAGDVIAKGYATTRDAEIAALAQQIVHAANATTPYDQAKAARRASARISRPP
;
A
#
# COMPACT_ATOMS: atom_id res chain seq x y z
N MET A 1 -9.55 37.31 -14.05
CA MET A 1 -8.10 37.41 -13.73
C MET A 1 -7.81 37.82 -12.29
N ARG A 2 -8.54 38.75 -11.66
CA ARG A 2 -8.30 39.23 -10.28
C ARG A 2 -8.52 38.21 -9.13
N GLN A 3 -9.30 37.15 -9.36
CA GLN A 3 -9.54 36.11 -8.33
C GLN A 3 -8.39 35.10 -8.22
N TRP A 4 -7.62 34.88 -9.30
CA TRP A 4 -6.49 33.95 -9.31
C TRP A 4 -5.26 34.49 -8.57
N SER A 5 -5.10 35.81 -8.52
CA SER A 5 -4.00 36.46 -7.81
C SER A 5 -4.14 36.46 -6.28
N VAL A 6 -5.33 36.18 -5.74
CA VAL A 6 -5.60 36.21 -4.30
C VAL A 6 -5.48 34.82 -3.66
N ALA A 7 -5.37 33.76 -4.46
CA ALA A 7 -5.34 32.37 -4.01
C ALA A 7 -3.92 31.76 -3.86
N LEU A 8 -2.86 32.58 -3.87
CA LEU A 8 -1.47 32.11 -3.72
C LEU A 8 -0.87 32.47 -2.35
N PRO A 9 -1.37 31.97 -1.20
CA PRO A 9 -0.61 32.02 0.03
C PRO A 9 0.41 30.87 0.01
N GLY A 10 1.68 31.19 -0.20
CA GLY A 10 2.82 30.26 -0.08
C GLY A 10 3.79 30.31 -1.27
N GLN A 11 5.09 30.49 -1.00
CA GLN A 11 6.15 30.48 -2.03
C GLN A 11 6.13 29.19 -2.87
N THR A 12 5.76 28.06 -2.26
CA THR A 12 5.70 26.74 -2.90
C THR A 12 4.65 26.66 -4.01
N ASN A 13 3.46 27.24 -3.82
CA ASN A 13 2.38 27.19 -4.82
C ASN A 13 2.72 28.03 -6.06
N LEU A 14 3.40 29.16 -5.85
CA LEU A 14 3.88 30.01 -6.94
C LEU A 14 5.01 29.32 -7.72
N MET A 15 5.95 28.68 -7.02
CA MET A 15 7.02 27.90 -7.66
C MET A 15 6.48 26.72 -8.47
N LEU A 16 5.46 26.03 -7.96
CA LEU A 16 4.82 24.91 -8.66
C LEU A 16 4.10 25.39 -9.94
N LEU A 17 3.35 26.49 -9.86
CA LEU A 17 2.71 27.10 -11.02
C LEU A 17 3.74 27.53 -12.08
N MET A 18 4.81 28.19 -11.65
CA MET A 18 5.93 28.58 -12.54
C MET A 18 6.58 27.35 -13.19
N GLY A 19 6.75 26.26 -12.44
CA GLY A 19 7.27 24.98 -12.94
C GLY A 19 6.35 24.38 -14.01
N LEU A 20 5.04 24.37 -13.79
CA LEU A 20 4.05 23.88 -14.77
C LEU A 20 4.05 24.71 -16.06
N ILE A 21 4.11 26.04 -15.95
CA ILE A 21 4.19 26.94 -17.11
C ILE A 21 5.48 26.69 -17.91
N ALA A 22 6.62 26.54 -17.22
CA ALA A 22 7.89 26.23 -17.87
C ALA A 22 7.85 24.88 -18.58
N MET A 23 7.29 23.85 -17.95
CA MET A 23 7.14 22.52 -18.55
C MET A 23 6.24 22.55 -19.79
N PHE A 24 5.12 23.28 -19.74
CA PHE A 24 4.23 23.47 -20.87
C PHE A 24 4.93 24.17 -22.04
N ALA A 25 5.69 25.24 -21.76
CA ALA A 25 6.46 25.95 -22.78
C ALA A 25 7.52 25.05 -23.43
N LEU A 26 8.24 24.26 -22.63
CA LEU A 26 9.25 23.32 -23.13
C LEU A 26 8.63 22.24 -24.01
N ALA A 27 7.50 21.66 -23.60
CA ALA A 27 6.77 20.67 -24.40
C ALA A 27 6.26 21.28 -25.73
N GLY A 28 5.76 22.52 -25.70
CA GLY A 28 5.34 23.24 -26.90
C GLY A 28 6.48 23.51 -27.89
N VAL A 29 7.63 23.97 -27.38
CA VAL A 29 8.85 24.21 -28.20
C VAL A 29 9.37 22.89 -28.78
N TRP A 30 9.40 21.82 -27.97
CA TRP A 30 9.80 20.49 -28.43
C TRP A 30 8.93 20.00 -29.59
N THR A 31 7.61 20.02 -29.38
CA THR A 31 6.62 19.55 -30.36
C THR A 31 6.75 20.33 -31.66
N SER A 32 6.85 21.67 -31.56
CA SER A 32 7.00 22.54 -32.72
C SER A 32 8.30 22.30 -33.49
N TRP A 33 9.43 22.13 -32.77
CA TRP A 33 10.73 21.90 -33.39
C TRP A 33 10.76 20.58 -34.17
N TRP A 34 10.23 19.50 -33.59
CA TRP A 34 10.23 18.19 -34.23
C TRP A 34 9.25 18.08 -35.41
N ILE A 35 8.10 18.76 -35.35
CA ILE A 35 7.14 18.81 -36.46
C ILE A 35 7.70 19.62 -37.63
N PHE A 36 8.12 20.86 -37.38
CA PHE A 36 8.44 21.80 -38.47
C PHE A 36 9.87 21.66 -38.99
N ARG A 37 10.84 21.36 -38.11
CA ARG A 37 12.26 21.35 -38.51
C ARG A 37 12.79 19.96 -38.84
N ARG A 38 12.25 18.92 -38.20
CA ARG A 38 12.73 17.53 -38.34
C ARG A 38 11.73 16.60 -39.00
N HIS A 39 10.49 17.06 -39.24
CA HIS A 39 9.39 16.28 -39.84
C HIS A 39 9.17 14.91 -39.19
N ASN A 40 9.45 14.78 -37.89
CA ASN A 40 9.31 13.53 -37.17
C ASN A 40 8.20 13.64 -36.13
N GLY A 41 6.99 13.23 -36.53
CA GLY A 41 5.79 13.35 -35.72
C GLY A 41 5.79 12.47 -34.47
N LEU A 42 6.39 11.28 -34.54
CA LEU A 42 6.44 10.37 -33.37
C LEU A 42 7.28 10.97 -32.24
N VAL A 43 8.42 11.58 -32.57
CA VAL A 43 9.29 12.21 -31.57
C VAL A 43 8.69 13.50 -31.03
N ALA A 44 7.94 14.24 -31.85
CA ALA A 44 7.22 15.43 -31.42
C ALA A 44 6.19 15.14 -30.31
N LEU A 45 5.54 13.97 -30.38
CA LEU A 45 4.45 13.59 -29.47
C LEU A 45 4.94 13.05 -28.12
N LEU A 46 6.21 12.62 -28.03
CA LEU A 46 6.76 11.93 -26.86
C LEU A 46 6.49 12.65 -25.52
N PRO A 47 6.80 13.94 -25.33
CA PRO A 47 6.60 14.57 -24.03
C PRO A 47 5.13 14.59 -23.60
N SER A 48 4.24 14.93 -24.54
CA SER A 48 2.80 14.96 -24.28
C SER A 48 2.22 13.57 -24.02
N GLY A 49 2.68 12.55 -24.77
CA GLY A 49 2.28 11.17 -24.59
C GLY A 49 2.78 10.59 -23.26
N THR A 50 4.00 10.94 -22.83
CA THR A 50 4.55 10.51 -21.53
C THR A 50 3.80 11.16 -20.37
N ILE A 51 3.49 12.45 -20.43
CA ILE A 51 2.70 13.14 -19.39
C ILE A 51 1.32 12.49 -19.28
N LEU A 52 0.65 12.25 -20.42
CA LEU A 52 -0.67 11.64 -20.44
C LEU A 52 -0.62 10.18 -19.96
N ALA A 53 0.42 9.42 -20.30
CA ALA A 53 0.62 8.06 -19.80
C ALA A 53 0.79 8.01 -18.28
N VAL A 54 1.58 8.93 -17.70
CA VAL A 54 1.71 9.05 -16.23
C VAL A 54 0.37 9.41 -15.60
N GLU A 55 -0.39 10.32 -16.22
CA GLU A 55 -1.69 10.76 -15.68
C GLU A 55 -2.75 9.64 -15.72
N ILE A 56 -2.82 8.86 -16.81
CA ILE A 56 -3.71 7.68 -16.92
C ILE A 56 -3.35 6.63 -15.87
N ILE A 57 -2.07 6.43 -15.59
CA ILE A 57 -1.60 5.48 -14.59
C ILE A 57 -1.98 5.95 -13.18
N ASN A 58 -2.05 7.27 -12.96
CA ASN A 58 -2.18 7.86 -11.64
C ASN A 58 -3.63 8.28 -11.26
N ASP A 59 -4.48 8.62 -12.23
CA ASP A 59 -5.86 9.09 -12.00
C ASP A 59 -6.89 8.24 -12.77
N THR A 60 -7.94 7.82 -12.06
CA THR A 60 -9.03 6.96 -12.54
C THR A 60 -10.30 7.75 -12.86
N SER A 61 -10.21 9.08 -12.93
CA SER A 61 -11.35 9.92 -13.27
C SER A 61 -11.88 9.61 -14.68
N PRO A 62 -13.20 9.42 -14.87
CA PRO A 62 -13.78 9.14 -16.18
C PRO A 62 -13.54 10.27 -17.21
N GLY A 63 -13.19 11.48 -16.74
CA GLY A 63 -12.83 12.61 -17.59
C GLY A 63 -11.49 12.45 -18.30
N LEU A 64 -10.54 11.68 -17.75
CA LEU A 64 -9.24 11.44 -18.40
C LEU A 64 -9.37 10.66 -19.71
N GLY A 65 -10.31 9.70 -19.77
CA GLY A 65 -10.59 8.95 -21.00
C GLY A 65 -10.95 9.87 -22.17
N PHE A 66 -11.70 10.94 -21.92
CA PHE A 66 -12.01 11.95 -22.94
C PHE A 66 -10.74 12.66 -23.44
N PHE A 67 -9.85 13.11 -22.54
CA PHE A 67 -8.61 13.79 -22.93
C PHE A 67 -7.63 12.86 -23.67
N VAL A 68 -7.58 11.57 -23.32
CA VAL A 68 -6.82 10.54 -24.05
C VAL A 68 -7.31 10.44 -25.49
N VAL A 69 -8.62 10.36 -25.69
CA VAL A 69 -9.22 10.24 -27.03
C VAL A 69 -8.94 11.50 -27.86
N VAL A 70 -9.10 12.69 -27.26
CA VAL A 70 -8.78 13.97 -27.92
C VAL A 70 -7.30 14.01 -28.31
N TRP A 71 -6.40 13.56 -27.43
CA TRP A 71 -4.97 13.51 -27.74
C TRP A 71 -4.64 12.52 -28.84
N LEU A 72 -5.20 11.30 -28.81
CA LEU A 72 -5.00 10.29 -29.87
C LEU A 72 -5.50 10.79 -31.22
N ALA A 73 -6.64 11.47 -31.26
CA ALA A 73 -7.17 12.11 -32.46
C ALA A 73 -6.21 13.18 -33.00
N ALA A 74 -5.69 14.05 -32.14
CA ALA A 74 -4.72 15.07 -32.52
C ALA A 74 -3.40 14.47 -33.00
N ALA A 75 -2.87 13.46 -32.29
CA ALA A 75 -1.66 12.74 -32.63
C ALA A 75 -1.76 12.06 -34.00
N ALA A 76 -2.85 11.32 -34.24
CA ALA A 76 -3.12 10.68 -35.52
C ALA A 76 -3.26 11.68 -36.66
N SER A 77 -3.92 12.82 -36.42
CA SER A 77 -4.05 13.90 -37.41
C SER A 77 -2.69 14.48 -37.79
N VAL A 78 -1.79 14.70 -36.83
CA VAL A 78 -0.42 15.17 -37.08
C VAL A 78 0.38 14.14 -37.89
N LEU A 79 0.32 12.86 -37.52
CA LEU A 79 1.03 11.80 -38.23
C LEU A 79 0.52 11.60 -39.65
N LEU A 80 -0.80 11.61 -39.85
CA LEU A 80 -1.43 11.53 -41.17
C LEU A 80 -0.96 12.70 -42.04
N ARG A 81 -0.95 13.92 -41.49
CA ARG A 81 -0.52 15.12 -42.22
C ARG A 81 0.94 15.04 -42.63
N LEU A 82 1.82 14.60 -41.73
CA LEU A 82 3.25 14.44 -42.03
C LEU A 82 3.50 13.36 -43.08
N ASN A 83 2.80 12.22 -42.99
CA ASN A 83 2.90 11.15 -43.96
C ASN A 83 2.42 11.58 -45.35
N TYR A 84 1.32 12.35 -45.41
CA TYR A 84 0.82 12.91 -46.66
C TYR A 84 1.81 13.88 -47.31
N VAL A 85 2.46 14.76 -46.52
CA VAL A 85 3.50 15.67 -47.01
C VAL A 85 4.69 14.89 -47.58
N ALA A 86 5.17 13.88 -46.86
CA ALA A 86 6.27 13.02 -47.33
C ALA A 86 5.90 12.25 -48.62
N LEU A 87 4.66 11.78 -48.74
CA LEU A 87 4.16 11.10 -49.94
C LEU A 87 4.14 12.05 -51.15
N LYS A 88 3.70 13.29 -50.95
CA LYS A 88 3.67 14.33 -52.00
C LYS A 88 5.07 14.72 -52.46
N GLU A 89 6.03 14.83 -51.55
CA GLU A 89 7.43 15.08 -51.88
C GLU A 89 8.05 13.93 -52.68
N ASN A 90 7.75 12.69 -52.31
CA ASN A 90 8.17 11.50 -53.04
C ASN A 90 7.56 11.38 -54.44
N TRP A 91 6.32 11.83 -54.64
CA TRP A 91 5.70 11.87 -55.97
C TRP A 91 6.30 12.98 -56.84
N ARG A 92 6.65 14.13 -56.24
CA ARG A 92 7.37 15.20 -56.92
C ARG A 92 8.76 14.77 -57.38
N SER A 93 9.51 14.05 -56.55
CA SER A 93 10.84 13.55 -56.92
C SER A 93 10.79 12.50 -58.03
N ARG A 94 9.68 11.75 -58.15
CA ARG A 94 9.48 10.70 -59.15
C ARG A 94 8.77 11.14 -60.44
N ARG A 95 8.46 12.44 -60.61
CA ARG A 95 7.82 13.03 -61.81
C ARG A 95 6.52 12.33 -62.26
N LEU A 96 5.71 11.85 -61.32
CA LEU A 96 4.41 11.24 -61.64
C LEU A 96 3.35 12.31 -61.98
N PRO A 97 2.44 12.07 -62.95
CA PRO A 97 1.38 13.02 -63.32
C PRO A 97 0.45 13.33 -62.14
N HIS A 98 0.07 14.60 -61.97
CA HIS A 98 -0.78 15.05 -60.86
C HIS A 98 -2.21 14.51 -61.02
N ALA A 99 -2.71 13.80 -60.01
CA ALA A 99 -4.15 13.72 -59.77
C ALA A 99 -4.60 15.10 -59.25
N ALA A 100 -5.59 15.70 -59.91
CA ALA A 100 -6.11 17.01 -59.58
C ALA A 100 -6.68 17.06 -58.13
N ASP A 101 -6.29 18.11 -57.40
CA ASP A 101 -6.91 18.64 -56.17
C ASP A 101 -7.50 17.66 -55.14
N THR A 102 -6.85 16.53 -54.90
CA THR A 102 -7.26 15.58 -53.84
C THR A 102 -6.64 15.90 -52.47
N GLY A 103 -5.95 17.04 -52.34
CA GLY A 103 -5.17 17.37 -51.15
C GLY A 103 -5.98 17.85 -49.94
N TRP A 104 -7.18 18.36 -50.18
CA TRP A 104 -8.08 18.81 -49.12
C TRP A 104 -8.92 17.64 -48.58
N THR A 105 -9.48 16.82 -49.47
CA THR A 105 -10.36 15.68 -49.11
C THR A 105 -9.64 14.54 -48.39
N PHE A 106 -8.40 14.20 -48.74
CA PHE A 106 -7.72 13.06 -48.13
C PHE A 106 -7.28 13.32 -46.67
N GLY A 107 -6.93 14.57 -46.36
CA GLY A 107 -6.56 14.97 -44.99
C GLY A 107 -7.77 15.08 -44.07
N GLU A 108 -8.87 15.62 -44.58
CA GLU A 108 -10.12 15.82 -43.83
C GLU A 108 -10.83 14.47 -43.59
N VAL A 109 -11.03 13.67 -44.64
CA VAL A 109 -11.69 12.35 -44.53
C VAL A 109 -10.84 11.36 -43.72
N GLY A 110 -9.52 11.41 -43.83
CA GLY A 110 -8.63 10.54 -43.04
C GLY A 110 -8.60 10.91 -41.55
N ALA A 111 -8.65 12.19 -41.22
CA ALA A 111 -8.75 12.65 -39.83
C ALA A 111 -10.13 12.29 -39.25
N GLU A 112 -11.22 12.55 -39.98
CA GLU A 112 -12.58 12.19 -39.59
C GLU A 112 -12.76 10.69 -39.39
N ALA A 113 -12.26 9.87 -40.31
CA ALA A 113 -12.32 8.41 -40.19
C ALA A 113 -11.53 7.91 -38.97
N THR A 114 -10.39 8.52 -38.65
CA THR A 114 -9.58 8.13 -37.48
C THR A 114 -10.28 8.52 -36.18
N VAL A 115 -10.86 9.72 -36.11
CA VAL A 115 -11.69 10.15 -34.97
C VAL A 115 -12.89 9.24 -34.79
N ALA A 116 -13.59 8.87 -35.88
CA ALA A 116 -14.74 7.98 -35.83
C ALA A 116 -14.36 6.57 -35.36
N ILE A 117 -13.26 6.00 -35.86
CA ILE A 117 -12.78 4.67 -35.42
C ILE A 117 -12.40 4.70 -33.94
N LEU A 118 -11.69 5.73 -33.48
CA LEU A 118 -11.32 5.88 -32.08
C LEU A 118 -12.55 6.07 -31.17
N ALA A 119 -13.54 6.87 -31.61
CA ALA A 119 -14.79 7.05 -30.89
C ALA A 119 -15.59 5.75 -30.78
N ILE A 120 -15.69 4.96 -31.86
CA ILE A 120 -16.34 3.64 -31.83
C ILE A 120 -15.57 2.68 -30.92
N ALA A 121 -14.24 2.65 -31.02
CA ALA A 121 -13.40 1.74 -30.24
C ALA A 121 -13.45 2.01 -28.73
N PHE A 122 -13.63 3.27 -28.31
CA PHE A 122 -13.63 3.66 -26.90
C PHE A 122 -15.02 3.88 -26.29
N LEU A 123 -16.03 4.30 -27.07
CA LEU A 123 -17.37 4.64 -26.55
C LEU A 123 -18.40 3.51 -26.76
N ILE A 124 -18.21 2.66 -27.78
CA ILE A 124 -19.19 1.62 -28.14
C ILE A 124 -18.73 0.23 -27.70
N LEU A 125 -17.42 -0.05 -27.78
CA LEU A 125 -16.89 -1.32 -27.29
C LEU A 125 -16.64 -1.25 -25.77
N PRO A 126 -17.19 -2.17 -24.96
CA PRO A 126 -16.85 -2.24 -23.55
C PRO A 126 -15.35 -2.54 -23.40
N PRO A 127 -14.68 -2.02 -22.35
CA PRO A 127 -13.28 -2.29 -22.11
C PRO A 127 -13.06 -3.81 -22.04
N LEU A 128 -12.14 -4.33 -22.85
CA LEU A 128 -11.86 -5.76 -22.96
C LEU A 128 -11.30 -6.38 -21.67
N SER A 129 -11.00 -5.57 -20.66
CA SER A 129 -10.49 -5.98 -19.35
C SER A 129 -10.66 -4.84 -18.34
N SER A 130 -11.24 -5.12 -17.17
CA SER A 130 -11.14 -4.25 -15.98
C SER A 130 -9.90 -4.57 -15.12
N SER A 131 -9.07 -5.50 -15.57
CA SER A 131 -7.82 -5.89 -14.94
C SER A 131 -6.67 -4.99 -15.43
N ASP A 132 -5.95 -4.44 -14.47
CA ASP A 132 -4.72 -3.67 -14.65
C ASP A 132 -3.61 -4.58 -15.22
N ILE A 133 -3.20 -4.33 -16.47
CA ILE A 133 -2.16 -5.09 -17.21
C ILE A 133 -0.77 -4.44 -17.03
N SER A 134 -0.69 -3.27 -16.39
CA SER A 134 0.59 -2.52 -16.24
C SER A 134 1.66 -3.34 -15.52
N GLY A 135 1.27 -4.18 -14.55
CA GLY A 135 2.16 -5.09 -13.84
C GLY A 135 2.74 -6.26 -14.67
N ALA A 136 2.14 -6.58 -15.82
CA ALA A 136 2.64 -7.62 -16.72
C ALA A 136 3.60 -7.09 -17.80
N LEU A 137 3.57 -5.78 -18.08
CA LEU A 137 4.38 -5.13 -19.11
C LEU A 137 5.71 -4.56 -18.59
N ILE A 138 5.91 -4.50 -17.26
CA ILE A 138 7.18 -4.10 -16.64
C ILE A 138 7.79 -5.29 -15.89
N PRO A 139 8.56 -6.16 -16.57
CA PRO A 139 9.29 -7.23 -15.90
C PRO A 139 10.54 -6.65 -15.21
N GLY A 140 10.60 -6.75 -13.88
CA GLY A 140 11.87 -6.75 -13.14
C GLY A 140 12.43 -5.39 -12.70
N VAL A 141 12.59 -5.28 -11.38
CA VAL A 141 13.64 -4.55 -10.65
C VAL A 141 13.94 -3.11 -11.12
N VAL A 142 13.08 -2.17 -10.73
CA VAL A 142 13.53 -0.78 -10.56
C VAL A 142 14.06 -0.67 -9.13
N HIS A 143 15.38 -0.65 -8.96
CA HIS A 143 15.99 -0.28 -7.70
C HIS A 143 15.64 1.18 -7.41
N ALA A 144 15.08 1.44 -6.22
CA ALA A 144 14.77 2.80 -5.77
C ALA A 144 16.10 3.57 -5.57
N ASP A 145 16.37 4.48 -6.50
CA ASP A 145 17.48 5.44 -6.45
C ASP A 145 17.25 6.48 -5.31
N PRO A 146 18.29 7.17 -4.79
CA PRO A 146 18.21 8.08 -3.64
C PRO A 146 17.31 9.31 -3.78
N PHE A 147 16.75 9.58 -4.97
CA PHE A 147 16.13 10.88 -5.30
C PHE A 147 14.60 10.86 -5.45
N HIS A 148 13.92 9.75 -5.15
CA HIS A 148 12.45 9.68 -5.27
C HIS A 148 11.76 9.52 -3.90
N PRO A 149 11.01 10.54 -3.42
CA PRO A 149 10.26 10.49 -2.15
C PRO A 149 8.97 9.64 -2.23
N PHE A 150 8.63 9.11 -3.41
CA PHE A 150 7.48 8.22 -3.63
C PHE A 150 7.99 6.91 -4.25
N GLY A 151 8.10 5.87 -3.43
CA GLY A 151 8.54 4.56 -3.88
C GLY A 151 7.42 3.84 -4.64
N ILE A 152 7.52 3.80 -5.98
CA ILE A 152 6.83 2.78 -6.78
C ILE A 152 7.68 1.52 -6.65
N GLY A 153 7.40 0.71 -5.64
CA GLY A 153 8.13 -0.52 -5.35
C GLY A 153 7.20 -1.60 -4.82
N THR A 154 7.19 -2.75 -5.49
CA THR A 154 6.58 -3.99 -5.00
C THR A 154 7.36 -4.46 -3.77
N GLY A 155 6.68 -4.62 -2.62
CA GLY A 155 7.28 -5.18 -1.43
C GLY A 155 7.82 -6.59 -1.70
N SER A 156 9.13 -6.77 -1.64
CA SER A 156 9.80 -8.05 -1.90
C SER A 156 9.74 -8.97 -0.67
N GLY A 157 8.53 -9.33 -0.25
CA GLY A 157 8.26 -10.42 0.70
C GLY A 157 7.65 -11.62 -0.02
N PRO A 158 7.73 -12.85 0.53
CA PRO A 158 6.93 -13.97 0.05
C PRO A 158 5.44 -13.60 0.26
N GLY A 159 4.76 -13.19 -0.81
CA GLY A 159 3.43 -12.56 -0.77
C GLY A 159 3.33 -11.25 -1.58
N GLY A 160 4.45 -10.69 -1.99
CA GLY A 160 4.58 -9.51 -2.86
C GLY A 160 4.28 -9.77 -4.34
N GLY A 161 3.23 -10.55 -4.62
CA GLY A 161 2.77 -10.79 -5.98
C GLY A 161 1.96 -9.61 -6.55
N ILE A 162 1.93 -9.55 -7.87
CA ILE A 162 1.08 -8.67 -8.68
C ILE A 162 -0.33 -8.62 -8.08
N GLY A 163 -0.81 -7.41 -7.73
CA GLY A 163 -2.14 -7.23 -7.14
C GLY A 163 -2.21 -7.26 -5.60
N SER A 164 -1.09 -7.19 -4.88
CA SER A 164 -1.04 -7.12 -3.40
C SER A 164 -1.90 -5.98 -2.82
N ILE A 165 -2.67 -6.27 -1.77
CA ILE A 165 -3.47 -5.30 -1.00
C ILE A 165 -2.63 -4.49 0.01
N GLY A 166 -1.30 -4.60 -0.05
CA GLY A 166 -0.38 -3.96 0.88
C GLY A 166 -0.23 -4.67 2.22
N TYR A 167 -0.93 -5.80 2.41
CA TYR A 167 -0.72 -6.70 3.54
C TYR A 167 0.53 -7.55 3.32
N SER A 168 1.41 -7.62 4.30
CA SER A 168 2.69 -8.34 4.22
C SER A 168 3.26 -8.60 5.61
N GLU A 169 4.10 -9.63 5.73
CA GLU A 169 4.91 -9.91 6.92
C GLU A 169 6.14 -8.99 7.05
N THR A 170 6.37 -8.16 6.02
CA THR A 170 7.36 -7.09 6.02
C THR A 170 6.74 -5.81 5.47
N VAL A 171 6.98 -4.69 6.16
CA VAL A 171 6.39 -3.38 5.82
C VAL A 171 7.46 -2.31 5.84
N ARG A 172 7.74 -1.73 4.67
CA ARG A 172 8.56 -0.52 4.56
C ARG A 172 7.68 0.72 4.74
N PRO A 173 7.98 1.64 5.67
CA PRO A 173 7.27 2.91 5.77
C PRO A 173 7.28 3.67 4.44
N GLY A 174 6.13 4.19 4.02
CA GLY A 174 5.97 4.89 2.74
C GLY A 174 5.74 3.98 1.52
N ALA A 175 5.70 2.65 1.68
CA ALA A 175 5.20 1.77 0.63
C ALA A 175 3.72 2.08 0.35
N GLN A 176 3.36 2.19 -0.93
CA GLN A 176 2.00 2.53 -1.34
C GLN A 176 1.04 1.36 -1.05
N LEU A 177 -0.04 1.65 -0.32
CA LEU A 177 -1.28 0.89 -0.42
C LEU A 177 -1.90 1.20 -1.79
N LYS A 178 -2.65 0.26 -2.38
CA LYS A 178 -3.33 0.49 -3.66
C LYS A 178 -4.12 1.81 -3.61
N ALA A 179 -3.91 2.67 -4.60
CA ALA A 179 -4.61 3.95 -4.70
C ALA A 179 -6.14 3.77 -4.93
N VAL A 180 -6.55 2.60 -5.44
CA VAL A 180 -7.95 2.27 -5.71
C VAL A 180 -8.57 1.49 -4.55
N SER A 181 -9.72 1.96 -4.07
CA SER A 181 -10.51 1.26 -3.06
C SER A 181 -11.00 -0.09 -3.59
N HIS A 182 -10.64 -1.16 -2.89
CA HIS A 182 -11.04 -2.52 -3.21
C HIS A 182 -11.55 -3.20 -1.93
N THR A 183 -12.71 -3.85 -1.99
CA THR A 183 -13.21 -4.61 -0.84
C THR A 183 -12.38 -5.89 -0.66
N VAL A 184 -11.59 -5.93 0.40
CA VAL A 184 -10.74 -7.10 0.72
C VAL A 184 -11.42 -8.10 1.65
N MET A 185 -12.30 -7.59 2.50
CA MET A 185 -12.89 -8.33 3.61
C MET A 185 -14.25 -7.72 3.98
N ARG A 186 -15.19 -8.57 4.39
CA ARG A 186 -16.44 -8.19 5.05
C ARG A 186 -16.41 -8.77 6.46
N VAL A 187 -16.82 -7.96 7.44
CA VAL A 187 -16.86 -8.37 8.84
C VAL A 187 -18.27 -8.18 9.37
N SER A 188 -18.74 -9.14 10.15
CA SER A 188 -20.03 -9.11 10.83
C SER A 188 -19.89 -9.78 12.19
N GLY A 189 -20.55 -9.24 13.21
CA GLY A 189 -20.44 -9.79 14.57
C GLY A 189 -20.68 -8.72 15.62
N ASP A 190 -20.04 -8.92 16.77
CA ASP A 190 -20.17 -8.08 17.96
C ASP A 190 -19.27 -6.84 17.93
N ALA A 191 -18.25 -6.80 17.05
CA ALA A 191 -17.27 -5.71 17.00
C ALA A 191 -17.91 -4.32 16.72
N PRO A 192 -17.34 -3.24 17.30
CA PRO A 192 -17.84 -1.88 17.08
C PRO A 192 -17.77 -1.46 15.61
N ILE A 193 -18.89 -0.97 15.08
CA ILE A 193 -19.01 -0.53 13.68
C ILE A 193 -18.19 0.74 13.41
N TYR A 194 -17.99 1.58 14.43
CA TYR A 194 -17.31 2.87 14.30
C TYR A 194 -15.81 2.74 14.57
N TYR A 195 -15.02 2.77 13.49
CA TYR A 195 -13.55 2.72 13.50
C TYR A 195 -12.94 1.41 14.06
N PRO A 196 -13.34 0.24 13.54
CA PRO A 196 -12.75 -1.02 13.97
C PRO A 196 -11.27 -1.09 13.57
N TYR A 197 -10.45 -1.65 14.45
CA TYR A 197 -9.07 -2.01 14.16
C TYR A 197 -9.00 -3.52 13.93
N TRP A 198 -8.80 -3.92 12.67
CA TRP A 198 -8.68 -5.34 12.32
C TRP A 198 -7.21 -5.76 12.38
N ARG A 199 -6.79 -6.30 13.54
CA ARG A 199 -5.44 -6.83 13.73
C ARG A 199 -5.28 -8.10 12.90
N GLY A 200 -4.19 -8.19 12.15
CA GLY A 200 -3.77 -9.43 11.47
C GLY A 200 -2.41 -9.93 11.93
N ILE A 201 -1.43 -9.02 12.06
CA ILE A 201 -0.05 -9.37 12.41
C ILE A 201 0.56 -8.30 13.31
N ALA A 202 1.38 -8.71 14.27
CA ALA A 202 2.27 -7.83 15.02
C ALA A 202 3.68 -7.91 14.43
N LEU A 203 4.23 -6.75 14.08
CA LEU A 203 5.61 -6.62 13.59
C LEU A 203 6.42 -5.87 14.64
N ALA A 204 7.55 -6.46 15.03
CA ALA A 204 8.48 -5.87 16.00
C ALA A 204 9.95 -6.04 15.60
N GLY A 205 10.24 -6.76 14.51
CA GLY A 205 11.56 -6.73 13.89
C GLY A 205 11.76 -5.43 13.12
N TRP A 206 12.89 -4.76 13.29
CA TRP A 206 13.24 -3.53 12.58
C TRP A 206 14.70 -3.56 12.17
N ASP A 207 14.98 -3.30 10.88
CA ASP A 207 16.33 -3.29 10.31
C ASP A 207 16.86 -1.89 9.96
N GLY A 208 16.15 -0.84 10.39
CA GLY A 208 16.43 0.54 10.00
C GLY A 208 15.62 1.01 8.79
N ILE A 209 15.07 0.10 7.99
CA ILE A 209 14.40 0.39 6.72
C ILE A 209 12.95 -0.10 6.73
N GLN A 210 12.71 -1.31 7.22
CA GLN A 210 11.43 -1.98 7.17
C GLN A 210 11.12 -2.70 8.48
N TRP A 211 9.84 -2.78 8.78
CA TRP A 211 9.30 -3.64 9.82
C TRP A 211 9.20 -5.06 9.29
N SER A 212 9.43 -6.02 10.18
CA SER A 212 9.35 -7.46 9.89
C SER A 212 8.86 -8.21 11.12
N LEU A 213 8.57 -9.49 10.93
CA LEU A 213 8.31 -10.40 12.04
C LEU A 213 9.45 -10.36 13.05
N LEU A 214 9.09 -10.39 14.33
CA LEU A 214 10.05 -10.44 15.43
C LEU A 214 10.95 -11.67 15.30
N PRO A 215 12.27 -11.54 15.10
CA PRO A 215 13.17 -12.70 15.07
C PRO A 215 13.23 -13.35 16.45
N SER A 216 13.50 -14.65 16.47
CA SER A 216 13.68 -15.39 17.74
C SER A 216 15.10 -15.17 18.26
N THR A 217 15.24 -14.67 19.49
CA THR A 217 16.54 -14.53 20.20
C THR A 217 16.50 -15.28 21.53
N GLN A 218 17.63 -15.34 22.25
CA GLN A 218 17.66 -15.96 23.57
C GLN A 218 16.84 -15.18 24.60
N GLU A 219 16.85 -13.84 24.51
CA GLU A 219 16.14 -12.92 25.39
C GLU A 219 14.64 -12.87 25.06
N VAL A 220 14.31 -13.06 23.78
CA VAL A 220 12.94 -13.01 23.27
C VAL A 220 12.67 -14.27 22.44
N PRO A 221 12.37 -15.39 23.10
CA PRO A 221 12.08 -16.63 22.41
C PRO A 221 10.73 -16.55 21.68
N VAL A 222 10.78 -16.67 20.35
CA VAL A 222 9.59 -16.78 19.52
C VAL A 222 9.37 -18.25 19.16
N ARG A 223 8.13 -18.69 19.24
CA ARG A 223 7.72 -20.08 19.01
C ARG A 223 6.63 -20.17 17.95
N GLN A 224 6.52 -21.34 17.35
CA GLN A 224 5.44 -21.66 16.44
C GLN A 224 4.74 -22.95 16.86
N GLN A 225 3.44 -22.87 17.12
CA GLN A 225 2.60 -24.04 17.26
C GLN A 225 2.06 -24.44 15.88
N PRO A 226 2.43 -25.62 15.35
CA PRO A 226 2.12 -26.00 13.97
C PRO A 226 0.64 -26.31 13.75
N LEU A 227 -0.09 -26.67 14.81
CA LEU A 227 -1.52 -26.95 14.72
C LEU A 227 -2.22 -26.67 16.06
N VAL A 228 -3.23 -25.82 15.99
CA VAL A 228 -4.31 -25.69 16.98
C VAL A 228 -5.57 -26.22 16.30
N ALA A 229 -6.27 -27.14 16.96
CA ALA A 229 -7.49 -27.73 16.42
C ALA A 229 -8.59 -26.66 16.27
N ALA A 230 -9.54 -26.89 15.35
CA ALA A 230 -10.67 -25.99 15.17
C ALA A 230 -11.45 -25.82 16.49
N ALA A 231 -11.79 -24.57 16.80
CA ALA A 231 -12.46 -24.12 18.01
C ALA A 231 -11.73 -24.42 19.34
N ALA A 232 -10.51 -24.95 19.30
CA ALA A 232 -9.71 -25.13 20.51
C ALA A 232 -9.21 -23.76 21.01
N THR A 233 -9.10 -23.64 22.34
CA THR A 233 -8.51 -22.48 22.99
C THR A 233 -7.02 -22.42 22.67
N ILE A 234 -6.56 -21.24 22.25
CA ILE A 234 -5.14 -20.97 22.04
C ILE A 234 -4.46 -20.86 23.41
N PRO A 235 -3.39 -21.63 23.68
CA PRO A 235 -2.72 -21.60 24.97
C PRO A 235 -1.92 -20.30 25.12
N ARG A 236 -2.45 -19.32 25.86
CA ARG A 236 -1.86 -17.98 26.00
C ARG A 236 -2.08 -17.41 27.41
N ASP A 237 -1.13 -16.59 27.88
CA ASP A 237 -1.09 -16.06 29.25
C ASP A 237 -1.27 -14.54 29.34
N ASP A 238 -1.38 -13.83 28.21
CA ASP A 238 -1.64 -12.37 28.19
C ASP A 238 -3.10 -11.98 28.45
N LEU A 239 -4.01 -12.95 28.58
CA LEU A 239 -5.39 -12.66 28.94
C LEU A 239 -5.53 -12.51 30.46
N PRO A 240 -6.26 -11.48 30.95
CA PRO A 240 -6.58 -11.35 32.37
C PRO A 240 -7.21 -12.63 32.94
N SER A 241 -6.73 -13.07 34.11
CA SER A 241 -7.30 -14.23 34.82
C SER A 241 -8.72 -13.94 35.36
N ASP A 242 -9.03 -12.67 35.62
CA ASP A 242 -10.36 -12.23 36.03
C ASP A 242 -11.26 -12.02 34.82
N SER A 243 -12.24 -12.91 34.66
CA SER A 243 -13.27 -12.85 33.62
C SER A 243 -14.07 -11.55 33.59
N GLN A 244 -14.16 -10.80 34.69
CA GLN A 244 -14.87 -9.50 34.70
C GLN A 244 -14.10 -8.40 33.96
N ARG A 245 -12.79 -8.59 33.73
CA ARG A 245 -11.95 -7.63 33.01
C ARG A 245 -11.91 -7.88 31.50
N ILE A 246 -12.67 -8.87 31.03
CA ILE A 246 -12.75 -9.24 29.61
C ILE A 246 -14.22 -9.26 29.19
N GLN A 247 -14.51 -8.68 28.03
CA GLN A 247 -15.75 -8.91 27.30
C GLN A 247 -15.45 -9.87 26.14
N ILE A 248 -16.21 -10.96 26.05
CA ILE A 248 -16.10 -11.91 24.93
C ILE A 248 -16.89 -11.38 23.73
N GLN A 249 -16.28 -11.45 22.55
CA GLN A 249 -16.88 -11.08 21.27
C GLN A 249 -16.77 -12.23 20.26
N HIS A 250 -17.74 -12.29 19.36
CA HIS A 250 -17.76 -13.23 18.25
C HIS A 250 -17.88 -12.48 16.94
N ASP A 251 -16.84 -12.59 16.12
CA ASP A 251 -16.80 -11.95 14.81
C ASP A 251 -16.58 -12.98 13.71
N THR A 252 -17.24 -12.71 12.59
CA THR A 252 -17.14 -13.49 11.36
C THR A 252 -16.46 -12.65 10.31
N PHE A 253 -15.38 -13.18 9.76
CA PHE A 253 -14.58 -12.54 8.73
C PHE A 253 -14.75 -13.30 7.42
N GLN A 254 -15.29 -12.62 6.41
CA GLN A 254 -15.38 -13.12 5.04
C GLN A 254 -14.32 -12.43 4.18
N LEU A 255 -13.29 -13.17 3.81
CA LEU A 255 -12.20 -12.68 2.97
C LEU A 255 -12.57 -12.93 1.51
N ILE A 256 -12.55 -11.85 0.73
CA ILE A 256 -12.92 -11.85 -0.69
C ILE A 256 -11.68 -12.05 -1.57
N VAL A 257 -10.51 -11.68 -1.05
CA VAL A 257 -9.23 -11.82 -1.74
C VAL A 257 -8.65 -13.24 -1.59
N PRO A 258 -7.88 -13.71 -2.58
CA PRO A 258 -7.13 -14.96 -2.48
C PRO A 258 -6.24 -15.02 -1.23
N PRO A 259 -6.09 -16.19 -0.59
CA PRO A 259 -5.30 -16.33 0.64
C PRO A 259 -3.83 -15.98 0.45
N GLU A 260 -3.30 -15.98 -0.78
CA GLU A 260 -1.93 -15.56 -1.08
C GLU A 260 -1.70 -14.06 -0.83
N GLN A 261 -2.76 -13.24 -0.87
CA GLN A 261 -2.67 -11.79 -0.60
C GLN A 261 -2.72 -11.45 0.89
N THR A 262 -3.26 -12.34 1.71
CA THR A 262 -3.36 -12.19 3.17
C THR A 262 -2.52 -13.21 3.93
N LEU A 263 -1.81 -14.09 3.22
CA LEU A 263 -1.07 -15.23 3.76
C LEU A 263 -1.93 -16.17 4.62
N ALA A 264 -3.23 -16.23 4.30
CA ALA A 264 -4.25 -16.93 5.09
C ALA A 264 -4.31 -16.48 6.57
N THR A 265 -3.97 -15.23 6.85
CA THR A 265 -4.07 -14.65 8.20
C THR A 265 -5.50 -14.64 8.73
N VAL A 266 -5.61 -14.99 10.01
CA VAL A 266 -6.80 -14.79 10.83
C VAL A 266 -6.77 -13.37 11.38
N PHE A 267 -7.79 -12.60 11.02
CA PHE A 267 -7.98 -11.22 11.47
C PHE A 267 -8.88 -11.19 12.70
N SER A 268 -8.74 -10.14 13.50
CA SER A 268 -9.52 -9.96 14.73
C SER A 268 -9.71 -8.49 15.11
N SER A 269 -10.72 -8.20 15.91
CA SER A 269 -10.91 -6.89 16.53
C SER A 269 -10.13 -6.73 17.84
N ALA A 270 -9.83 -7.86 18.51
CA ALA A 270 -9.16 -7.93 19.80
C ALA A 270 -8.32 -9.21 19.96
N GLU A 271 -8.08 -9.67 21.19
CA GLU A 271 -7.21 -10.82 21.44
C GLU A 271 -7.93 -12.15 21.17
N ILE A 272 -7.47 -12.90 20.16
CA ILE A 272 -8.10 -14.16 19.75
C ILE A 272 -7.96 -15.24 20.85
N ILE A 273 -9.08 -15.81 21.26
CA ILE A 273 -9.17 -16.98 22.16
C ILE A 273 -9.21 -18.27 21.33
N SER A 274 -10.04 -18.30 20.29
CA SER A 274 -10.20 -19.48 19.42
C SER A 274 -10.65 -19.10 18.01
N VAL A 275 -10.38 -19.99 17.06
CA VAL A 275 -10.79 -19.87 15.65
C VAL A 275 -11.56 -21.12 15.28
N ASN A 276 -12.68 -21.01 14.58
CA ASN A 276 -13.47 -22.18 14.15
C ASN A 276 -12.81 -23.04 13.05
N GLN A 277 -11.54 -22.78 12.75
CA GLN A 277 -10.76 -23.47 11.74
C GLN A 277 -9.41 -23.90 12.34
N PRO A 278 -8.85 -25.03 11.90
CA PRO A 278 -7.50 -25.43 12.27
C PRO A 278 -6.50 -24.34 11.87
N SER A 279 -5.60 -23.98 12.80
CA SER A 279 -4.76 -22.81 12.67
C SER A 279 -3.33 -23.07 13.15
N THR A 280 -2.37 -22.31 12.61
CA THR A 280 -0.98 -22.25 13.12
C THR A 280 -0.81 -20.95 13.89
N VAL A 281 -0.14 -21.00 15.04
CA VAL A 281 0.03 -19.84 15.93
C VAL A 281 1.51 -19.54 16.11
N ARG A 282 1.87 -18.26 16.08
CA ARG A 282 3.22 -17.77 16.32
C ARG A 282 3.19 -16.66 17.37
N GLY A 283 4.14 -16.68 18.29
CA GLY A 283 4.18 -15.71 19.38
C GLY A 283 5.41 -15.84 20.28
N ILE A 284 5.52 -14.92 21.24
CA ILE A 284 6.58 -14.94 22.27
C ILE A 284 6.23 -15.99 23.31
N MET A 285 7.23 -16.75 23.77
CA MET A 285 7.09 -17.77 24.80
C MET A 285 8.35 -17.85 25.66
N THR A 286 8.48 -16.89 26.58
CA THR A 286 9.60 -16.71 27.52
C THR A 286 9.83 -17.91 28.43
N SER A 287 8.80 -18.73 28.66
CA SER A 287 8.88 -20.00 29.40
C SER A 287 9.63 -21.11 28.65
N GLN A 288 9.86 -20.97 27.33
CA GLN A 288 10.49 -21.98 26.48
C GLN A 288 11.78 -21.44 25.82
N PRO A 289 12.96 -21.70 26.39
CA PRO A 289 14.24 -21.20 25.87
C PRO A 289 14.50 -21.63 24.44
N THR A 290 15.12 -20.76 23.63
CA THR A 290 15.41 -21.02 22.21
C THR A 290 16.85 -20.81 21.82
N LEU A 291 17.24 -21.47 20.73
CA LEU A 291 18.37 -21.02 19.93
C LEU A 291 17.95 -19.82 19.05
N PRO A 292 18.82 -18.81 18.89
CA PRO A 292 18.59 -17.72 17.94
C PRO A 292 18.44 -18.26 16.52
N GLY A 293 17.50 -17.71 15.77
CA GLY A 293 17.31 -18.11 14.38
C GLY A 293 16.16 -17.40 13.67
N PRO A 294 16.18 -17.38 12.33
CA PRO A 294 15.12 -16.77 11.52
C PRO A 294 13.83 -17.60 11.51
N VAL A 295 13.92 -18.90 11.79
CA VAL A 295 12.77 -19.82 11.86
C VAL A 295 12.48 -20.13 13.33
N PRO A 296 11.29 -19.78 13.85
CA PRO A 296 10.90 -20.13 15.21
C PRO A 296 10.89 -21.65 15.41
N ALA A 297 11.38 -22.12 16.55
CA ALA A 297 11.26 -23.52 16.91
C ALA A 297 9.79 -23.92 17.15
N LEU A 298 9.46 -25.17 16.88
CA LEU A 298 8.12 -25.70 17.08
C LEU A 298 7.84 -25.93 18.58
N VAL A 299 6.57 -25.77 18.97
CA VAL A 299 6.07 -26.06 20.32
C VAL A 299 4.68 -26.69 20.24
N ASN A 300 4.27 -27.38 21.30
CA ASN A 300 2.94 -27.99 21.41
C ASN A 300 2.61 -28.89 20.21
N VAL A 301 3.56 -29.72 19.79
CA VAL A 301 3.38 -30.60 18.64
C VAL A 301 2.52 -31.79 19.06
N ALA A 302 1.49 -32.10 18.26
CA ALA A 302 0.61 -33.22 18.55
C ALA A 302 1.42 -34.54 18.65
N GLY A 303 1.28 -35.24 19.77
CA GLY A 303 2.03 -36.47 20.07
C GLY A 303 3.17 -36.27 21.08
N ASP A 304 3.53 -35.03 21.41
CA ASP A 304 4.42 -34.75 22.54
C ASP A 304 3.70 -35.04 23.85
N ASN A 305 4.30 -35.85 24.73
CA ASN A 305 3.75 -36.19 26.06
C ASN A 305 4.01 -35.08 27.11
N VAL A 306 4.08 -33.83 26.68
CA VAL A 306 4.40 -32.68 27.53
C VAL A 306 3.15 -31.81 27.65
N SER A 307 2.90 -31.27 28.84
CA SER A 307 1.83 -30.29 29.02
C SER A 307 2.00 -29.11 28.04
N PRO A 308 0.92 -28.63 27.41
CA PRO A 308 1.01 -27.51 26.48
C PRO A 308 1.63 -26.29 27.16
N SER A 309 2.63 -25.70 26.51
CA SER A 309 3.19 -24.42 26.89
C SER A 309 2.31 -23.28 26.37
N THR A 310 2.30 -22.17 27.10
CA THR A 310 1.45 -21.00 26.83
C THR A 310 2.26 -19.86 26.22
N PHE A 311 1.68 -19.17 25.25
CA PHE A 311 2.27 -17.98 24.65
C PHE A 311 2.10 -16.78 25.57
N ASP A 312 3.17 -16.03 25.79
CA ASP A 312 3.09 -14.74 26.48
C ASP A 312 2.32 -13.73 25.65
N THR A 313 2.49 -13.76 24.32
CA THR A 313 1.65 -13.01 23.39
C THR A 313 1.64 -13.66 22.02
N VAL A 314 0.60 -13.38 21.24
CA VAL A 314 0.41 -13.93 19.89
C VAL A 314 0.69 -12.86 18.84
N ASP A 315 1.71 -13.09 18.01
CA ASP A 315 2.07 -12.20 16.90
C ASP A 315 1.11 -12.37 15.73
N ARG A 316 0.76 -13.62 15.43
CA ARG A 316 0.11 -14.00 14.18
C ARG A 316 -0.56 -15.36 14.29
N ILE A 317 -1.69 -15.47 13.61
CA ILE A 317 -2.40 -16.73 13.43
C ILE A 317 -2.71 -16.89 11.94
N HIS A 318 -2.36 -18.05 11.37
CA HIS A 318 -2.73 -18.43 10.00
C HIS A 318 -3.66 -19.62 10.02
N LEU A 319 -4.56 -19.71 9.04
CA LEU A 319 -5.31 -20.94 8.79
C LEU A 319 -4.34 -22.04 8.34
N ALA A 320 -4.43 -23.21 8.97
CA ALA A 320 -3.61 -24.37 8.61
C ALA A 320 -4.14 -25.09 7.36
N ASN A 321 -5.44 -24.96 7.09
CA ASN A 321 -6.08 -25.55 5.93
C ASN A 321 -5.83 -24.72 4.66
N ARG A 322 -5.74 -25.41 3.52
CA ARG A 322 -5.77 -24.73 2.20
C ARG A 322 -7.19 -24.20 1.95
N VAL A 323 -7.34 -22.88 1.97
CA VAL A 323 -8.60 -22.18 1.66
C VAL A 323 -8.57 -21.62 0.23
N ARG A 324 -9.74 -21.24 -0.29
CA ARG A 324 -9.89 -20.55 -1.58
C ARG A 324 -10.86 -19.39 -1.42
N ALA A 325 -10.60 -18.28 -2.09
CA ALA A 325 -11.48 -17.12 -2.01
C ALA A 325 -12.81 -17.32 -2.76
N PRO A 326 -13.93 -16.78 -2.24
CA PRO A 326 -14.05 -16.20 -0.90
C PRO A 326 -14.04 -17.29 0.18
N TYR A 327 -13.43 -17.01 1.33
CA TYR A 327 -13.46 -17.91 2.49
C TYR A 327 -13.89 -17.19 3.75
N THR A 328 -14.31 -17.96 4.75
CA THR A 328 -14.86 -17.44 6.00
C THR A 328 -14.30 -18.19 7.19
N PHE A 329 -14.00 -17.44 8.24
CA PHE A 329 -13.70 -17.98 9.56
C PHE A 329 -14.39 -17.13 10.62
N THR A 330 -14.67 -17.75 11.76
CA THR A 330 -15.21 -17.08 12.94
C THR A 330 -14.20 -17.18 14.06
N VAL A 331 -14.10 -16.11 14.82
CA VAL A 331 -13.18 -15.98 15.95
C VAL A 331 -13.96 -15.67 17.21
N THR A 332 -13.52 -16.28 18.31
CA THR A 332 -13.91 -15.86 19.65
C THR A 332 -12.78 -15.02 20.19
N GLU A 333 -13.08 -13.81 20.65
CA GLU A 333 -12.09 -12.81 21.00
C GLU A 333 -12.34 -12.24 22.40
N ALA A 334 -11.27 -11.83 23.07
CA ALA A 334 -11.26 -11.17 24.35
C ALA A 334 -10.98 -9.67 24.16
N VAL A 335 -11.96 -8.84 24.51
CA VAL A 335 -11.78 -7.38 24.60
C VAL A 335 -11.50 -6.98 26.04
N PRO A 336 -10.36 -6.34 26.34
CA PRO A 336 -10.11 -5.80 27.67
C PRO A 336 -11.14 -4.73 28.03
N ASN A 337 -11.75 -4.84 29.21
CA ASN A 337 -12.78 -3.92 29.69
C ASN A 337 -12.24 -2.95 30.75
N ALA A 338 -11.03 -2.42 30.50
CA ALA A 338 -10.34 -1.52 31.43
C ALA A 338 -10.89 -0.09 31.35
N ALA A 339 -11.14 0.53 32.51
CA ALA A 339 -11.56 1.92 32.54
C ALA A 339 -10.41 2.87 32.20
N VAL A 340 -10.72 4.03 31.60
CA VAL A 340 -9.70 5.03 31.23
C VAL A 340 -8.88 5.48 32.44
N ASP A 341 -9.52 5.63 33.61
CA ASP A 341 -8.82 6.04 34.83
C ASP A 341 -7.88 4.94 35.34
N GLU A 342 -8.26 3.66 35.22
CA GLU A 342 -7.36 2.54 35.51
C GLU A 342 -6.14 2.57 34.60
N LEU A 343 -6.33 2.76 33.29
CA LEU A 343 -5.25 2.85 32.30
C LEU A 343 -4.31 4.05 32.53
N LYS A 344 -4.83 5.17 33.04
CA LYS A 344 -4.02 6.33 33.43
C LYS A 344 -3.23 6.11 34.71
N SER A 345 -3.82 5.37 35.65
CA SER A 345 -3.17 5.01 36.92
C SER A 345 -2.21 3.83 36.79
N ALA A 346 -2.25 3.11 35.65
CA ALA A 346 -1.37 2.00 35.38
C ALA A 346 0.10 2.46 35.40
N GLY A 347 0.94 1.70 36.10
CA GLY A 347 2.38 1.93 36.14
C GLY A 347 3.08 1.50 34.85
N THR A 348 4.42 1.47 34.92
CA THR A 348 5.30 1.03 33.82
C THR A 348 5.88 -0.37 34.03
N ASP A 349 5.32 -1.13 34.98
CA ASP A 349 5.73 -2.49 35.32
C ASP A 349 5.18 -3.49 34.29
N TYR A 350 5.61 -3.29 33.05
CA TYR A 350 5.21 -4.12 31.92
C TYR A 350 5.86 -5.51 32.00
N PRO A 351 5.14 -6.57 31.60
CA PRO A 351 5.75 -7.88 31.37
C PRO A 351 6.95 -7.77 30.42
N THR A 352 7.95 -8.63 30.62
CA THR A 352 9.19 -8.62 29.82
C THR A 352 8.94 -8.80 28.33
N TRP A 353 7.91 -9.56 27.96
CA TRP A 353 7.50 -9.79 26.56
C TRP A 353 7.00 -8.52 25.85
N ILE A 354 6.53 -7.51 26.59
CA ILE A 354 6.13 -6.22 26.01
C ILE A 354 7.33 -5.49 25.43
N GLY A 355 8.50 -5.76 26.01
CA GLY A 355 9.77 -5.20 25.61
C GLY A 355 9.81 -4.92 24.11
N PRO A 356 9.94 -5.95 23.25
CA PRO A 356 9.95 -5.88 21.77
C PRO A 356 9.12 -4.80 21.09
N TYR A 357 7.97 -4.42 21.66
CA TYR A 357 7.00 -3.50 21.06
C TYR A 357 7.10 -2.05 21.59
N ILE A 358 7.77 -1.84 22.74
CA ILE A 358 7.92 -0.50 23.35
C ILE A 358 9.27 0.14 23.06
N ASN A 359 10.24 -0.64 22.60
CA ASN A 359 11.50 -0.12 22.04
C ASN A 359 11.69 -0.67 20.62
N LEU A 360 12.50 -0.02 19.79
CA LEU A 360 13.00 -0.62 18.55
C LEU A 360 14.21 -1.50 18.94
N TYR A 361 14.01 -2.81 19.15
CA TYR A 361 15.02 -3.76 19.71
C TYR A 361 16.24 -4.00 18.80
N ALA A 362 17.43 -4.45 19.26
CA ALA A 362 17.81 -5.15 20.51
C ALA A 362 19.26 -4.86 21.00
N GLY A 363 19.47 -4.81 22.33
CA GLY A 363 20.80 -4.60 22.97
C GLY A 363 21.18 -3.13 23.17
N ASP A 364 22.45 -2.84 23.48
CA ASP A 364 23.03 -1.47 23.56
C ASP A 364 22.99 -0.69 22.22
N VAL A 365 22.37 -1.27 21.19
CA VAL A 365 22.29 -0.69 19.85
C VAL A 365 20.82 -0.45 19.50
N ILE A 366 20.40 0.80 19.69
CA ILE A 366 19.19 1.34 19.05
C ILE A 366 19.43 1.23 17.55
N ALA A 367 18.61 0.44 16.85
CA ALA A 367 18.66 0.35 15.40
C ALA A 367 18.40 1.74 14.82
N LYS A 368 19.46 2.37 14.30
CA LYS A 368 19.40 3.71 13.75
C LYS A 368 18.41 3.72 12.59
N GLY A 369 17.57 4.75 12.50
CA GLY A 369 16.62 4.87 11.39
C GLY A 369 17.35 5.00 10.06
N TYR A 370 16.66 4.74 8.95
CA TYR A 370 17.21 4.90 7.60
C TYR A 370 17.90 6.27 7.40
N ALA A 371 17.35 7.31 8.03
CA ALA A 371 17.96 8.63 8.12
C ALA A 371 18.60 8.86 9.50
N THR A 372 19.65 8.11 9.83
CA THR A 372 20.37 8.18 11.12
C THR A 372 20.73 9.61 11.56
N THR A 373 20.87 10.55 10.61
CA THR A 373 21.15 11.97 10.85
C THR A 373 19.95 12.76 11.38
N ARG A 374 18.73 12.21 11.31
CA ARG A 374 17.47 12.86 11.74
C ARG A 374 16.78 12.12 12.89
N ASP A 375 17.35 11.04 13.42
CA ASP A 375 16.75 10.30 14.54
C ASP A 375 16.51 11.22 15.76
N ALA A 376 17.45 12.12 16.06
CA ALA A 376 17.30 13.11 17.11
C ALA A 376 16.16 14.13 16.83
N GLU A 377 15.99 14.52 15.56
CA GLU A 377 14.89 15.40 15.14
C GLU A 377 13.54 14.70 15.27
N ILE A 378 13.44 13.43 14.86
CA ILE A 378 12.24 12.60 15.00
C ILE A 378 11.86 12.43 16.47
N ALA A 379 12.85 12.11 17.32
CA ALA A 379 12.64 11.99 18.76
C ALA A 379 12.17 13.32 19.39
N ALA A 380 12.78 14.44 19.00
CA ALA A 380 12.36 15.77 19.46
C ALA A 380 10.94 16.12 19.02
N LEU A 381 10.56 15.78 17.78
CA LEU A 381 9.20 16.00 17.26
C LEU A 381 8.16 15.15 18.03
N ALA A 382 8.50 13.89 18.32
CA ALA A 382 7.65 13.01 19.11
C ALA A 382 7.44 13.56 20.54
N GLN A 383 8.53 14.03 21.18
CA GLN A 383 8.45 14.69 22.49
C GLN A 383 7.61 15.97 22.41
N GLN A 384 7.75 16.78 21.37
CA GLN A 384 6.96 17.99 21.18
C GLN A 384 5.45 17.68 21.11
N ILE A 385 5.05 16.61 20.43
CA ILE A 385 3.64 16.16 20.36
C ILE A 385 3.12 15.80 21.76
N VAL A 386 3.91 15.04 22.53
CA VAL A 386 3.57 14.64 23.90
C VAL A 386 3.44 15.84 24.83
N HIS A 387 4.42 16.76 24.79
CA HIS A 387 4.42 17.98 25.59
C HIS A 387 3.27 18.91 25.22
N ALA A 388 3.00 19.12 23.94
CA ALA A 388 1.90 19.96 23.48
C ALA A 388 0.52 19.39 23.88
N ALA A 389 0.42 18.09 24.08
CA ALA A 389 -0.78 17.42 24.58
C ALA A 389 -0.91 17.43 26.12
N ASN A 390 0.07 17.96 26.85
CA ASN A 390 0.20 17.84 28.31
C ASN A 390 0.05 16.40 28.81
N ALA A 391 0.56 15.43 28.05
CA ALA A 391 0.43 14.02 28.36
C ALA A 391 1.45 13.60 29.43
N THR A 392 0.96 13.26 30.62
CA THR A 392 1.79 12.90 31.79
C THR A 392 1.80 11.41 32.09
N THR A 393 0.83 10.65 31.60
CA THR A 393 0.71 9.20 31.77
C THR A 393 1.06 8.46 30.47
N PRO A 394 1.53 7.19 30.51
CA PRO A 394 1.76 6.39 29.30
C PRO A 394 0.51 6.31 28.39
N TYR A 395 -0.67 6.20 29.00
CA TYR A 395 -1.95 6.22 28.28
C TYR A 395 -2.16 7.53 27.51
N ASP A 396 -1.93 8.68 28.16
CA ASP A 396 -2.12 9.99 27.52
C ASP A 396 -1.08 10.22 26.41
N GLN A 397 0.14 9.71 26.59
CA GLN A 397 1.21 9.77 25.57
C GLN A 397 0.83 8.96 24.33
N ALA A 398 0.37 7.72 24.51
CA ALA A 398 -0.10 6.88 23.41
C ALA A 398 -1.30 7.52 22.68
N LYS A 399 -2.22 8.13 23.43
CA LYS A 399 -3.39 8.82 22.86
C LYS A 399 -2.98 10.07 22.07
N ALA A 400 -1.97 10.81 22.51
CA ALA A 400 -1.41 11.96 21.80
C ALA A 400 -0.77 11.53 20.48
N ALA A 401 0.08 10.49 20.51
CA ALA A 401 0.72 9.93 19.31
C ALA A 401 -0.31 9.43 18.28
N ARG A 402 -1.34 8.68 18.73
CA ARG A 402 -2.43 8.22 17.86
C ARG A 402 -3.16 9.36 17.16
N ARG A 403 -3.46 10.43 17.91
CA ARG A 403 -4.14 11.62 17.36
C ARG A 403 -3.28 12.37 16.33
N ALA A 404 -1.98 12.46 16.58
CA ALA A 404 -1.05 13.08 15.63
C ALA A 404 -0.97 12.27 14.33
N SER A 405 -0.82 10.94 14.44
CA SER A 405 -0.80 10.04 13.27
C SER A 405 -2.09 10.14 12.44
N ALA A 406 -3.25 10.15 13.09
CA ALA A 406 -4.55 10.29 12.41
C ALA A 406 -4.73 11.63 11.67
N ARG A 407 -4.02 12.69 12.06
CA ARG A 407 -4.02 13.97 11.32
C ARG A 407 -3.15 13.91 10.07
N ILE A 408 -2.04 13.16 10.11
CA ILE A 408 -1.10 13.00 9.00
C ILE A 408 -1.70 12.10 7.91
N SER A 409 -2.50 11.10 8.30
CA SER A 409 -3.10 10.13 7.38
C SER A 409 -4.38 10.61 6.69
N ARG A 410 -4.86 11.84 6.96
CA ARG A 410 -6.00 12.40 6.23
C ARG A 410 -5.50 13.06 4.94
N PRO A 411 -5.97 12.64 3.75
CA PRO A 411 -5.73 13.42 2.55
C PRO A 411 -6.36 14.82 2.73
N PRO A 412 -5.73 15.88 2.18
CA PRO A 412 -6.27 17.23 2.20
C PRO A 412 -7.64 17.36 1.52
#